data_AF-A0ABD2ZR32-F1
#
_entry.id   AF-A0ABD2ZR32-F1
#
_cell.length_a   1.000
_cell.length_b   1.000
_cell.length_c   1.000
_cell.angle_alpha   90.00
_cell.angle_beta   90.00
_cell.angle_gamma   90.00
#
_symmetry.space_group_name_H-M   'P 1'
#
loop_
_entity.id
_entity.type
_entity.pdbx_description
1 polymer ?
#
loop_
_entity_poly.entity_id
_entity_poly.type
_entity_poly.pdbx_seq_one_letter_code
_entity_poly.pdbx_strand_id
1 'polypeptide(L)'
;MDQVPTNCMGKLPSAEVDPMLNLAKEGTLWKEMADLKAQNTLSAGQQVEIGGSIFNILNPKDPAVIEIGKFAVDEQNKKAGTNLQFVEVATGLKLNVPVINAYALLIRANDGQQTQVYGAVVVEVPVVLKQLLFWIFVPYISLP
;
A
#
# COMPACT_ATOMS: atom_id res chain seq x y z
N MET A 1 -9.66 37.87 -20.25
CA MET A 1 -9.97 37.52 -18.84
C MET A 1 -10.09 36.02 -18.80
N ASP A 2 -8.93 35.36 -18.72
CA ASP A 2 -8.83 33.92 -18.71
C ASP A 2 -9.45 33.38 -17.42
N GLN A 3 -10.50 32.57 -17.60
CA GLN A 3 -11.11 31.81 -16.53
C GLN A 3 -10.06 30.82 -16.04
N VAL A 4 -9.55 31.02 -14.82
CA VAL A 4 -8.75 30.02 -14.10
C VAL A 4 -9.64 28.79 -13.95
N PRO A 5 -9.28 27.61 -14.50
CA PRO A 5 -10.11 26.43 -14.39
C PRO A 5 -10.17 25.96 -12.94
N THR A 6 -11.39 25.80 -12.44
CA THR A 6 -11.78 25.43 -11.07
C THR A 6 -11.43 23.98 -10.70
N ASN A 7 -10.23 23.48 -11.02
CA ASN A 7 -9.81 22.10 -10.76
C ASN A 7 -8.54 21.99 -9.90
N CYS A 8 -8.16 23.03 -9.16
CA CYS A 8 -6.91 23.05 -8.41
C CYS A 8 -7.01 22.58 -6.94
N MET A 9 -8.14 22.01 -6.51
CA MET A 9 -8.29 21.41 -5.18
C MET A 9 -9.05 20.07 -5.29
N GLY A 10 -8.39 18.96 -4.95
CA GLY A 10 -9.09 17.80 -4.37
C GLY A 10 -9.38 16.58 -5.25
N LYS A 11 -8.56 16.27 -6.27
CA LYS A 11 -8.53 14.89 -6.80
C LYS A 11 -7.13 14.32 -6.64
N LEU A 12 -7.05 13.27 -5.83
CA LEU A 12 -5.96 12.32 -5.88
C LEU A 12 -5.67 11.98 -7.35
N PRO A 13 -4.40 11.92 -7.82
CA PRO A 13 -4.10 11.54 -9.20
C PRO A 13 -4.38 10.05 -9.37
N SER A 14 -5.67 9.68 -9.44
CA SER A 14 -6.16 8.32 -9.59
C SER A 14 -5.48 7.66 -10.76
N ALA A 15 -5.35 8.36 -11.90
CA ALA A 15 -4.72 7.84 -13.11
C ALA A 15 -3.29 7.31 -12.91
N GLU A 16 -2.49 7.89 -12.00
CA GLU A 16 -1.14 7.41 -11.72
C GLU A 16 -1.13 6.16 -10.83
N VAL A 17 -2.12 6.01 -9.94
CA VAL A 17 -2.25 4.84 -9.05
C VAL A 17 -3.22 3.77 -9.53
N ASP A 18 -4.02 4.06 -10.56
CA ASP A 18 -5.02 3.16 -11.12
C ASP A 18 -4.44 1.81 -11.53
N PRO A 19 -3.25 1.72 -12.17
CA PRO A 19 -2.64 0.41 -12.47
C PRO A 19 -2.41 -0.43 -11.22
N MET A 20 -1.85 0.17 -10.17
CA MET A 20 -1.63 -0.51 -8.89
C MET A 20 -2.95 -0.87 -8.20
N LEU A 21 -3.95 0.02 -8.23
CA LEU A 21 -5.26 -0.25 -7.65
C LEU A 21 -6.01 -1.37 -8.38
N ASN A 22 -5.87 -1.47 -9.70
CA ASN A 22 -6.48 -2.55 -10.48
C ASN A 22 -5.83 -3.89 -10.13
N LEU A 23 -4.49 -3.96 -10.11
CA LEU A 23 -3.76 -5.16 -9.67
C LEU A 23 -4.09 -5.56 -8.23
N ALA A 24 -4.30 -4.59 -7.34
CA ALA A 24 -4.72 -4.81 -5.96
C ALA A 24 -6.14 -5.37 -5.86
N LYS A 25 -7.07 -4.86 -6.66
CA LYS A 25 -8.48 -5.33 -6.71
C LYS A 25 -8.60 -6.72 -7.32
N GLU A 26 -7.81 -7.02 -8.34
CA GLU A 26 -7.76 -8.34 -8.99
C GLU A 26 -7.03 -9.39 -8.14
N GLY A 27 -6.25 -8.96 -7.14
CA GLY A 27 -5.50 -9.82 -6.24
C GLY A 27 -4.11 -10.22 -6.74
N THR A 28 -3.80 -9.95 -8.02
CA THR A 28 -2.48 -10.18 -8.64
C THR A 28 -1.36 -9.55 -7.83
N LEU A 29 -1.52 -8.29 -7.38
CA LEU A 29 -0.50 -7.58 -6.63
C LEU A 29 -0.09 -8.32 -5.35
N TRP A 30 -1.07 -8.78 -4.57
CA TRP A 30 -0.82 -9.42 -3.27
C TRP A 30 -0.16 -10.78 -3.43
N LYS A 31 -0.55 -11.53 -4.46
CA LYS A 31 0.05 -12.82 -4.80
C LYS A 31 1.52 -12.67 -5.15
N GLU A 32 1.85 -11.76 -6.07
CA GLU A 32 3.23 -11.51 -6.49
C GLU A 32 4.10 -11.02 -5.32
N MET A 33 3.57 -10.12 -4.47
CA MET A 33 4.27 -9.68 -3.26
C MET A 33 4.59 -10.83 -2.28
N ALA A 34 3.67 -11.79 -2.12
CA ALA A 34 3.88 -12.97 -1.31
C ALA A 34 4.94 -13.91 -1.91
N ASP A 35 4.85 -14.16 -3.22
CA ASP A 35 5.77 -15.04 -3.93
C ASP A 35 7.20 -14.49 -3.89
N LEU A 36 7.37 -13.17 -4.10
CA LEU A 36 8.67 -12.49 -3.97
C LEU A 36 9.24 -12.62 -2.55
N LYS A 37 8.39 -12.50 -1.51
CA LYS A 37 8.84 -12.70 -0.13
C LYS A 37 9.24 -14.17 0.12
N ALA A 38 8.46 -15.13 -0.36
CA ALA A 38 8.75 -16.55 -0.20
C ALA A 38 10.06 -16.98 -0.88
N GLN A 39 10.39 -16.34 -2.01
CA GLN A 39 11.64 -16.56 -2.73
C GLN A 39 12.85 -15.83 -2.11
N ASN A 40 12.65 -15.04 -1.04
CA ASN A 40 13.67 -14.16 -0.45
C ASN A 40 14.32 -13.20 -1.47
N THR A 41 13.60 -12.88 -2.56
CA THR A 41 14.11 -12.01 -3.65
C THR A 41 13.88 -10.53 -3.38
N LEU A 42 13.22 -10.19 -2.26
CA LEU A 42 12.96 -8.82 -1.83
C LEU A 42 14.22 -8.19 -1.20
N SER A 43 15.08 -7.62 -2.04
CA SER A 43 16.10 -6.68 -1.57
C SER A 43 15.56 -5.26 -1.64
N ALA A 44 15.60 -4.54 -0.53
CA ALA A 44 15.17 -3.14 -0.50
C ALA A 44 15.93 -2.32 -1.56
N GLY A 45 15.21 -1.48 -2.30
CA GLY A 45 15.74 -0.67 -3.39
C GLY A 45 15.78 -1.35 -4.77
N GLN A 46 15.53 -2.66 -4.86
CA GLN A 46 15.41 -3.35 -6.14
C GLN A 46 14.08 -3.03 -6.83
N GLN A 47 14.09 -2.96 -8.16
CA GLN A 47 12.88 -2.79 -8.97
C GLN A 47 12.31 -4.15 -9.40
N VAL A 48 10.99 -4.24 -9.42
CA VAL A 48 10.23 -5.38 -9.94
C VAL A 48 9.13 -4.88 -10.85
N GLU A 49 8.86 -5.61 -11.93
CA GLU A 49 7.73 -5.36 -12.82
C GLU A 49 6.58 -6.28 -12.45
N ILE A 50 5.41 -5.72 -12.15
CA ILE A 50 4.19 -6.47 -11.84
C ILE A 50 3.06 -5.88 -12.70
N GLY A 51 2.46 -6.69 -13.55
CA GLY A 51 1.34 -6.27 -14.40
C GLY A 51 1.65 -5.05 -15.28
N GLY A 52 2.88 -4.94 -15.78
CA GLY A 52 3.34 -3.82 -16.62
C GLY A 52 3.65 -2.52 -15.85
N SER A 53 3.63 -2.55 -14.51
CA SER A 53 4.03 -1.42 -13.66
C SER A 53 5.33 -1.70 -12.93
N ILE A 54 6.19 -0.69 -12.81
CA ILE A 54 7.48 -0.79 -12.11
C ILE A 54 7.32 -0.38 -10.65
N PHE A 55 7.71 -1.26 -9.74
CA PHE A 55 7.69 -1.04 -8.30
C PHE A 55 9.10 -1.11 -7.72
N ASN A 56 9.39 -0.25 -6.76
CA ASN A 56 10.57 -0.36 -5.91
C ASN A 56 10.22 -1.18 -4.66
N ILE A 57 11.05 -2.15 -4.33
CA ILE A 57 10.92 -2.93 -3.10
C ILE A 57 11.31 -2.06 -1.91
N LEU A 58 10.45 -2.06 -0.89
CA LEU A 58 10.66 -1.31 0.34
C LEU A 58 11.31 -2.19 1.41
N ASN A 59 12.08 -1.54 2.29
CA ASN A 59 12.52 -2.19 3.51
C ASN A 59 11.38 -2.17 4.54
N PRO A 60 10.82 -3.32 4.95
CA PRO A 60 9.75 -3.36 5.95
C PRO A 60 10.18 -2.85 7.33
N LYS A 61 11.50 -2.81 7.60
CA LYS A 61 12.07 -2.29 8.85
C LYS A 61 12.35 -0.80 8.80
N ASP A 62 12.12 -0.14 7.67
CA ASP A 62 12.27 1.31 7.57
C ASP A 62 11.19 2.00 8.43
N PRO A 63 11.57 2.93 9.32
CA PRO A 63 10.61 3.67 10.14
C PRO A 63 9.49 4.33 9.34
N ALA A 64 9.79 4.89 8.16
CA ALA A 64 8.78 5.54 7.33
C ALA A 64 7.76 4.52 6.78
N VAL A 65 8.22 3.31 6.43
CA VAL A 65 7.34 2.24 5.95
C VAL A 65 6.46 1.72 7.08
N ILE A 66 7.02 1.58 8.29
CA ILE A 66 6.27 1.18 9.49
C ILE A 66 5.19 2.23 9.82
N GLU A 67 5.50 3.52 9.71
CA GLU A 67 4.54 4.60 9.93
C GLU A 67 3.39 4.56 8.92
N ILE A 68 3.66 4.28 7.65
CA ILE A 68 2.62 4.12 6.62
C ILE A 68 1.74 2.90 6.95
N GLY A 69 2.33 1.80 7.42
CA GLY A 69 1.59 0.62 7.85
C GLY A 69 0.66 0.91 9.04
N LYS A 70 1.13 1.62 10.06
CA LYS A 70 0.32 2.05 11.21
C LYS A 70 -0.82 2.97 10.78
N PHE A 71 -0.52 3.97 9.95
CA PHE A 71 -1.51 4.87 9.38
C PHE A 71 -2.64 4.10 8.65
N ALA A 72 -2.30 3.09 7.85
CA ALA A 72 -3.29 2.29 7.14
C ALA A 72 -4.25 1.55 8.10
N VAL A 73 -3.71 0.94 9.17
CA VAL A 73 -4.51 0.24 10.18
C VAL A 73 -5.41 1.24 10.93
N ASP A 74 -4.88 2.37 11.34
CA ASP A 74 -5.65 3.40 12.06
C ASP A 74 -6.78 3.98 11.21
N GLU A 75 -6.52 4.28 9.94
CA GLU A 75 -7.54 4.77 9.02
C GLU A 75 -8.60 3.71 8.73
N GLN A 76 -8.21 2.44 8.60
CA GLN A 76 -9.18 1.36 8.46
C GLN A 76 -10.07 1.23 9.69
N ASN A 77 -9.48 1.27 10.89
CA ASN A 77 -10.23 1.21 12.15
C ASN A 77 -11.24 2.36 12.27
N LYS A 78 -10.84 3.59 11.91
CA LYS A 78 -11.76 4.75 11.89
C LYS A 78 -12.89 4.58 10.87
N LYS A 79 -12.59 4.10 9.66
CA LYS A 79 -13.57 3.98 8.56
C LYS A 79 -14.55 2.82 8.76
N ALA A 80 -14.06 1.67 9.21
CA ALA A 80 -14.85 0.45 9.33
C ALA A 80 -15.34 0.16 10.76
N GLY A 81 -14.95 0.96 11.75
CA GLY A 81 -15.29 0.73 13.15
C GLY A 81 -14.63 -0.53 13.73
N THR A 82 -13.50 -0.96 13.16
CA THR A 82 -12.73 -2.13 13.62
C THR A 82 -11.73 -1.74 14.70
N ASN A 83 -11.14 -2.75 15.36
CA ASN A 83 -10.09 -2.55 16.38
C ASN A 83 -8.86 -3.43 16.10
N LEU A 84 -8.37 -3.35 14.86
CA LEU A 84 -7.17 -4.05 14.43
C LEU A 84 -5.94 -3.46 15.12
N GLN A 85 -5.04 -4.32 15.61
CA GLN A 85 -3.78 -3.89 16.24
C GLN A 85 -2.63 -4.16 15.28
N PHE A 86 -1.95 -3.10 14.84
CA PHE A 86 -0.77 -3.22 13.98
C PHE A 86 0.31 -4.06 14.67
N VAL A 87 0.84 -5.07 13.96
CA VAL A 87 1.98 -5.88 14.41
C VAL A 87 3.23 -5.45 13.66
N GLU A 88 3.24 -5.61 12.33
CA GLU A 88 4.37 -5.21 11.50
C GLU A 88 3.98 -5.07 10.02
N VAL A 89 4.86 -4.44 9.25
CA VAL A 89 4.84 -4.53 7.79
C VAL A 89 5.62 -5.78 7.38
N ALA A 90 4.96 -6.72 6.73
CA ALA A 90 5.59 -7.97 6.35
C ALA A 90 6.35 -7.86 5.02
N THR A 91 5.89 -7.01 4.11
CA THR A 91 6.59 -6.58 2.88
C THR A 91 5.90 -5.33 2.32
N GLY A 92 6.60 -4.56 1.49
CA GLY A 92 6.07 -3.36 0.86
C GLY A 92 6.67 -3.09 -0.51
N LEU A 93 5.87 -2.49 -1.38
CA LEU A 93 6.25 -1.99 -2.70
C LEU A 93 5.88 -0.51 -2.80
N LYS A 94 6.69 0.27 -3.51
CA LYS A 94 6.37 1.65 -3.89
C LYS A 94 6.31 1.76 -5.41
N LEU A 95 5.21 2.27 -5.93
CA LEU A 95 5.09 2.54 -7.37
C LEU A 95 6.09 3.63 -7.78
N ASN A 96 6.82 3.39 -8.86
CA ASN A 96 7.85 4.32 -9.34
C ASN A 96 7.25 5.41 -10.25
N VAL A 97 6.56 6.38 -9.66
CA VAL A 97 5.93 7.53 -10.36
C VAL A 97 6.46 8.87 -9.83
N PRO A 98 6.47 9.94 -10.65
CA PRO A 98 7.19 11.17 -10.33
C PRO A 98 6.46 12.11 -9.36
N VAL A 99 5.12 12.09 -9.30
CA VAL A 99 4.35 13.14 -8.61
C VAL A 99 3.95 12.73 -7.19
N ILE A 100 3.73 11.43 -6.96
CA ILE A 100 3.18 10.91 -5.70
C ILE A 100 3.99 9.75 -5.15
N ASN A 101 3.85 9.53 -3.85
CA ASN A 101 4.34 8.33 -3.21
C ASN A 101 3.18 7.35 -3.02
N ALA A 102 3.12 6.30 -3.83
CA ALA A 102 2.10 5.26 -3.71
C ALA A 102 2.70 3.95 -3.20
N TYR A 103 2.14 3.44 -2.12
CA TYR A 103 2.63 2.30 -1.36
C TYR A 103 1.62 1.17 -1.36
N ALA A 104 2.05 -0.04 -1.69
CA ALA A 104 1.32 -1.28 -1.46
C ALA A 104 2.01 -2.06 -0.36
N LEU A 105 1.30 -2.36 0.73
CA LEU A 105 1.85 -3.02 1.92
C LEU A 105 1.07 -4.29 2.23
N LEU A 106 1.78 -5.37 2.55
CA LEU A 106 1.22 -6.50 3.27
C LEU A 106 1.51 -6.30 4.76
N ILE A 107 0.45 -6.12 5.55
CA ILE A 107 0.51 -5.76 6.97
C ILE A 107 0.01 -6.94 7.79
N ARG A 108 0.78 -7.33 8.81
CA ARG A 108 0.29 -8.23 9.87
C ARG A 108 -0.39 -7.38 10.95
N ALA A 109 -1.63 -7.71 11.27
CA ALA A 109 -2.38 -7.06 12.33
C ALA A 109 -3.19 -8.09 13.13
N ASN A 110 -3.35 -7.87 14.43
CA ASN A 110 -4.21 -8.70 15.26
C ASN A 110 -5.65 -8.25 15.12
N ASP A 111 -6.52 -9.21 14.84
CA ASP A 111 -7.97 -9.08 14.84
C ASP A 111 -8.51 -9.98 15.96
N GLY A 112 -8.72 -9.37 17.13
CA GLY A 112 -8.95 -10.09 18.37
C GLY A 112 -7.74 -10.93 18.77
N GLN A 113 -7.88 -12.26 18.72
CA GLN A 113 -6.85 -13.23 19.15
C GLN A 113 -6.03 -13.79 17.98
N GLN A 114 -6.36 -13.44 16.74
CA GLN A 114 -5.72 -13.99 15.55
C GLN A 114 -4.88 -12.91 14.86
N THR A 115 -3.63 -13.23 14.53
CA THR A 115 -2.82 -12.40 13.64
C THR A 115 -3.17 -12.73 12.20
N GLN A 116 -3.65 -11.73 11.47
CA GLN A 116 -4.09 -11.84 10.08
C GLN A 116 -3.25 -10.93 9.17
N VAL A 117 -3.23 -11.24 7.87
CA VAL A 117 -2.53 -10.46 6.84
C VAL A 117 -3.53 -9.62 6.06
N TYR A 118 -3.21 -8.34 5.90
CA TYR A 118 -4.03 -7.39 5.17
C TYR A 118 -3.21 -6.71 4.08
N GLY A 119 -3.82 -6.50 2.92
CA GLY A 119 -3.29 -5.69 1.84
C GLY A 119 -3.79 -4.26 1.98
N ALA A 120 -2.87 -3.29 1.96
CA ALA A 120 -3.20 -1.88 2.03
C ALA A 120 -2.53 -1.11 0.90
N VAL A 121 -3.30 -0.24 0.24
CA VAL A 121 -2.78 0.76 -0.70
C VAL A 121 -2.91 2.14 -0.09
N VAL A 122 -1.77 2.78 0.17
CA VAL A 122 -1.69 4.12 0.74
C VAL A 122 -1.02 5.03 -0.27
N VAL A 123 -1.55 6.25 -0.40
CA VAL A 123 -0.90 7.30 -1.18
C VAL A 123 -0.56 8.46 -0.28
N GLU A 124 0.60 9.05 -0.54
CA GLU A 124 1.06 10.27 0.06
C GLU A 124 1.42 11.25 -1.05
N VAL A 125 0.77 12.41 -1.02
CA VAL A 125 1.09 13.56 -1.87
C VAL A 125 1.90 14.50 -0.99
N PRO A 126 3.18 14.74 -1.29
CA PRO A 126 4.03 15.59 -0.46
C PRO A 126 3.37 16.93 -0.15
N VAL A 127 3.39 17.34 1.13
CA VAL A 127 2.86 18.63 1.61
C VAL A 127 1.33 18.79 1.52
N VAL A 128 0.60 17.85 0.90
CA VAL A 128 -0.85 17.97 0.68
C VAL A 128 -1.65 17.03 1.58
N LEU A 129 -1.44 15.71 1.43
CA LEU A 129 -2.25 14.72 2.15
C LEU A 129 -1.63 13.32 2.16
N LYS A 130 -2.11 12.50 3.08
CA LYS A 130 -1.90 11.05 3.15
C LYS A 130 -3.25 10.36 3.24
N GLN A 131 -3.50 9.33 2.44
CA GLN A 131 -4.80 8.69 2.35
C GLN A 131 -4.69 7.18 2.13
N LEU A 132 -5.50 6.43 2.87
CA LEU A 132 -5.77 5.01 2.61
C LEU A 132 -6.78 4.88 1.47
N LEU A 133 -6.37 4.29 0.34
CA LEU A 133 -7.19 4.13 -0.86
C LEU A 133 -7.88 2.78 -0.95
N PHE A 134 -7.17 1.73 -0.54
CA PHE A 134 -7.67 0.37 -0.63
C PHE A 134 -7.21 -0.44 0.57
N TRP A 135 -8.10 -1.29 1.06
CA TRP A 135 -7.87 -2.19 2.16
C TRP A 135 -8.56 -3.52 1.85
N ILE A 136 -7.86 -4.63 2.04
CA ILE A 136 -8.44 -5.96 1.86
C ILE A 136 -7.82 -6.95 2.86
N PHE A 137 -8.63 -7.86 3.37
CA PHE A 137 -8.14 -9.03 4.08
C PHE A 137 -7.61 -10.05 3.07
N VAL A 138 -6.39 -10.58 3.29
CA VAL A 138 -5.76 -11.52 2.36
C VAL A 138 -5.57 -12.90 3.02
N PRO A 139 -6.60 -13.76 3.03
CA PRO A 139 -6.60 -15.02 3.81
C PRO A 139 -5.63 -16.08 3.29
N TYR A 140 -5.23 -16.02 2.02
CA TYR A 140 -4.48 -17.09 1.35
C TYR A 140 -2.96 -16.94 1.46
N ILE A 141 -2.49 -15.84 2.05
CA ILE A 141 -1.06 -15.56 2.19
C ILE A 141 -0.62 -15.96 3.60
N SER A 142 0.10 -17.08 3.69
CA SER A 142 0.89 -17.41 4.88
C SER A 142 2.30 -16.87 4.67
N LEU A 143 2.63 -15.74 5.32
CA LEU A 143 3.99 -15.22 5.33
C LEU A 143 4.78 -15.93 6.45
N PRO A 144 6.00 -16.45 6.16
CA PRO A 144 6.84 -17.05 7.19
C PRO A 144 7.25 -16.06 8.28
#